data_AF-A0A1T0CQN4-F1
#
_entry.id   AF-A0A1T0CQN4-F1
#
_cell.length_a   1.000
_cell.length_b   1.000
_cell.length_c   1.000
_cell.angle_alpha   90.00
_cell.angle_beta   90.00
_cell.angle_gamma   90.00
#
_symmetry.space_group_name_H-M   'P 1'
#
loop_
_entity.id
_entity.type
_entity.pdbx_description
1 polymer ?
#
loop_
_entity_poly.entity_id
_entity_poly.type
_entity_poly.pdbx_seq_one_letter_code
_entity_poly.pdbx_strand_id
1 'polypeptide(L)' 'MLKKSKTKVLLPKKERLLTAQAYLLDIEQRQDIIKEVEFVPPKLGEAGLGSFRVRYDTPICFPHN' A
#
# COMPACT_ATOMS: atom_id res chain seq x y z
N MET A 1 -5.61 34.01 23.35
CA MET A 1 -4.75 32.81 23.18
C MET A 1 -5.38 31.90 22.14
N LEU A 2 -4.86 31.84 20.90
CA LEU A 2 -5.36 30.90 19.89
C LEU A 2 -4.81 29.49 20.18
N LYS A 3 -5.69 28.55 20.52
CA LYS A 3 -5.35 27.12 20.60
C LYS A 3 -5.17 26.60 19.16
N LYS A 4 -3.92 26.38 18.73
CA LYS A 4 -3.63 25.71 17.44
C LYS A 4 -4.15 24.27 17.50
N SER A 5 -5.25 23.99 16.83
CA SER A 5 -5.69 22.63 16.55
C SER A 5 -4.61 21.93 15.72
N LYS A 6 -4.10 20.79 16.19
CA LYS A 6 -3.19 19.96 15.39
C LYS A 6 -4.02 19.24 14.33
N THR A 7 -4.10 19.81 13.13
CA THR A 7 -4.72 19.13 11.97
C THR A 7 -3.94 17.85 11.69
N LYS A 8 -4.56 16.68 11.93
CA LYS A 8 -4.01 15.39 11.49
C LYS A 8 -4.23 15.28 9.98
N VAL A 9 -3.16 15.40 9.21
CA VAL A 9 -3.19 15.12 7.77
C VAL A 9 -3.29 13.61 7.59
N LEU A 10 -4.41 13.13 7.05
CA LEU A 10 -4.59 11.74 6.66
C LEU A 10 -4.02 11.58 5.26
N LEU A 11 -2.89 10.88 5.14
CA LEU A 11 -2.31 10.54 3.83
C LEU A 11 -3.03 9.31 3.29
N PRO A 12 -3.54 9.34 2.04
CA PRO A 12 -4.08 8.15 1.42
C PRO A 12 -2.98 7.09 1.33
N LYS A 13 -3.37 5.84 1.58
CA LYS A 13 -2.51 4.67 1.37
C LYS A 13 -3.28 3.72 0.47
N LYS A 14 -2.66 3.33 -0.64
CA LYS A 14 -3.19 2.27 -1.50
C LYS A 14 -2.39 1.01 -1.23
N GLU A 15 -3.08 -0.03 -0.77
CA GLU A 15 -2.48 -1.33 -0.47
C GLU A 15 -3.26 -2.43 -1.18
N ARG A 16 -2.56 -3.47 -1.66
CA ARG A 16 -3.15 -4.68 -2.22
C ARG A 16 -2.47 -5.90 -1.66
N LEU A 17 -3.24 -6.97 -1.45
CA LEU A 17 -2.71 -8.29 -1.12
C LEU A 17 -2.76 -9.15 -2.39
N LEU A 18 -1.61 -9.57 -2.88
CA LEU A 18 -1.45 -10.25 -4.17
C LEU A 18 -0.88 -11.65 -3.98
N THR A 19 -1.26 -12.59 -4.84
CA THR A 19 -0.53 -13.86 -4.98
C THR A 19 0.82 -13.60 -5.64
N ALA A 20 1.73 -14.58 -5.61
CA ALA A 20 3.03 -14.47 -6.29
C ALA A 20 2.89 -14.13 -7.78
N GLN A 21 1.99 -14.82 -8.49
CA GLN A 21 1.75 -14.59 -9.92
C GLN A 21 1.19 -13.18 -10.18
N ALA A 22 0.21 -12.74 -9.38
CA ALA A 22 -0.37 -11.41 -9.51
C ALA A 22 0.66 -10.32 -9.19
N TYR A 23 1.55 -10.55 -8.22
CA TYR A 23 2.62 -9.62 -7.91
C TYR A 23 3.60 -9.48 -9.09
N LEU A 24 4.00 -10.58 -9.72
CA LEU A 24 4.88 -10.54 -10.90
C LEU A 24 4.27 -9.73 -12.05
N LEU A 25 2.98 -9.91 -12.32
CA LEU A 25 2.27 -9.11 -13.33
C LEU A 25 2.15 -7.64 -12.92
N ASP A 26 1.99 -7.36 -11.64
CA ASP A 26 1.83 -6.00 -11.12
C ASP A 26 3.15 -5.22 -11.16
N ILE A 27 4.30 -5.87 -10.90
CA ILE A 27 5.61 -5.22 -11.06
C ILE A 27 5.88 -4.85 -12.52
N GLU A 28 5.49 -5.70 -13.49
CA GLU A 28 5.70 -5.41 -14.92
C GLU A 28 4.98 -4.12 -15.36
N GLN A 29 3.87 -3.77 -14.70
CA GLN A 29 3.02 -2.65 -15.10
C GLN A 29 3.22 -1.39 -14.24
N ARG A 30 3.69 -1.52 -13.00
CA ARG A 30 3.58 -0.46 -11.96
C ARG A 30 4.81 -0.36 -11.06
N GLN A 31 5.96 -0.90 -11.47
CA GLN A 31 7.18 -0.92 -10.65
C GLN A 31 7.58 0.47 -10.12
N ASP A 32 7.37 1.50 -10.92
CA ASP A 32 7.71 2.90 -10.64
C ASP A 32 6.92 3.52 -9.48
N ILE A 33 5.71 3.02 -9.23
CA ILE A 33 4.82 3.52 -8.15
C ILE A 33 4.71 2.56 -6.97
N ILE A 34 5.44 1.45 -6.96
CA ILE A 34 5.48 0.55 -5.81
C ILE A 34 6.43 1.13 -4.76
N LYS A 35 5.88 1.41 -3.57
CA LYS A 35 6.60 2.01 -2.45
C LYS A 35 7.21 0.94 -1.53
N GLU A 36 6.45 -0.11 -1.24
CA GLU A 36 6.83 -1.12 -0.26
C GLU A 36 6.17 -2.46 -0.59
N VAL A 37 6.89 -3.55 -0.33
CA VAL A 37 6.38 -4.92 -0.49
C VAL A 37 6.73 -5.72 0.75
N GLU A 38 5.75 -6.38 1.34
CA GLU A 38 5.88 -7.23 2.52
C GLU A 38 5.32 -8.63 2.19
N PHE A 39 6.09 -9.68 2.47
CA PHE A 39 5.57 -11.04 2.38
C PHE A 39 4.74 -11.37 3.63
N VAL A 40 3.50 -11.78 3.41
CA VAL A 40 2.55 -12.21 4.44
C VAL A 40 2.47 -13.74 4.39
N PRO A 41 3.06 -14.45 5.36
CA PRO A 41 3.02 -15.90 5.38
C PRO A 41 1.58 -16.40 5.54
N PRO A 42 1.25 -17.59 5.01
CA PRO A 42 -0.05 -18.19 5.23
C PRO A 42 -0.20 -18.56 6.72
N LYS A 43 -1.43 -18.54 7.21
CA LYS A 43 -1.69 -19.01 8.57
C LYS A 43 -1.55 -20.52 8.62
N LEU A 44 -1.04 -21.02 9.75
CA LEU A 44 -0.93 -22.46 9.98
C LEU A 44 -2.32 -23.11 9.87
N GLY A 45 -2.44 -24.12 9.01
CA GLY A 45 -3.70 -24.82 8.75
C GLY A 45 -4.55 -24.23 7.62
N GLU A 46 -4.17 -23.09 7.05
CA GLU A 46 -4.79 -22.57 5.82
C GLU A 46 -4.01 -23.05 4.59
N ALA A 47 -4.74 -23.39 3.52
CA ALA A 47 -4.12 -23.78 2.26
C ALA A 47 -3.52 -22.57 1.53
N GLY A 48 -2.34 -22.72 0.95
CA GLY A 48 -1.69 -21.69 0.13
C GLY A 48 -0.22 -21.44 0.50
N LEU A 49 0.41 -20.52 -0.24
CA LEU A 49 1.84 -20.20 -0.13
C LEU A 49 2.11 -18.83 0.51
N GLY A 50 1.06 -18.17 1.03
CA GLY A 50 1.13 -16.78 1.47
C GLY A 50 0.88 -15.79 0.33
N SER A 51 1.02 -14.50 0.66
CA SER A 51 0.69 -13.40 -0.23
C SER A 51 1.66 -12.24 -0.07
N PHE A 52 1.69 -11.33 -1.04
CA PHE A 52 2.49 -10.11 -1.01
C PHE A 52 1.59 -8.92 -0.74
N ARG A 53 1.82 -8.21 0.35
CA ARG A 53 1.20 -6.91 0.61
C ARG A 53 2.04 -5.84 -0.09
N VAL A 54 1.46 -5.23 -1.12
CA VAL A 54 2.10 -4.19 -1.93
C VAL A 54 1.46 -2.85 -1.59
N ARG A 55 2.28 -1.87 -1.20
CA ARG A 55 1.88 -0.48 -0.99
C ARG A 55 2.35 0.35 -2.18
N TYR A 56 1.48 1.22 -2.68
CA TYR A 56 1.78 2.11 -3.78
C TYR A 56 1.91 3.56 -3.30
N ASP A 57 2.74 4.34 -3.97
CA ASP A 57 2.67 5.77 -3.86
C ASP A 57 1.34 6.27 -4.45
N THR A 58 0.65 7.09 -3.68
CA THR A 58 -0.62 7.70 -4.09
C THR A 58 -0.42 9.18 -4.29
N PRO A 59 -0.88 9.75 -5.41
CA PRO A 59 -0.79 11.18 -5.62
C PRO A 59 -1.61 11.89 -4.52
N ILE A 60 -0.97 12.86 -3.85
CA ILE A 60 -1.63 13.71 -2.87
C ILE A 60 -2.18 14.90 -3.65
N CYS A 61 -3.50 14.97 -3.81
CA CYS A 61 -4.14 16.21 -4.27
C CYS A 61 -4.15 17.20 -3.10
N PHE A 62 -3.27 18.20 -3.15
CA PHE A 62 -3.38 19.36 -2.28
C PHE A 62 -4.48 20.29 -2.84
N PRO A 63 -5.41 20.78 -2.01
CA PRO A 63 -6.34 21.81 -2.45
C PRO A 63 -5.55 23.07 -2.81
N HIS A 64 -5.78 23.60 -4.02
CA HIS A 64 -5.23 24.87 -4.44
C HIS A 64 -5.97 25.99 -3.68
N ASN A 65 -5.24 26.76 -2.86
CA ASN A 65 -5.75 27.97 -2.20
C ASN A 65 -5.79 29.15 -3.18
#